data_AF-A0A1E5W8A3-F1
#
_entry.id   AF-A0A1E5W8A3-F1
#
_cell.length_a   1.000
_cell.length_b   1.000
_cell.length_c   1.000
_cell.angle_alpha   90.00
_cell.angle_beta   90.00
_cell.angle_gamma   90.00
#
_symmetry.space_group_name_H-M   'P 1'
#
loop_
_entity.id
_entity.type
_entity.pdbx_description
1 polymer ?
#
loop_
_entity_poly.entity_id
_entity_poly.type
_entity_poly.pdbx_seq_one_letter_code
_entity_poly.pdbx_strand_id
1 'polypeptide(L)'
;MAAIPLVLVVLPLGLLFLLSGLIVNAVQVQLHANQETYQLMGKEHALIISNHRSDIDWLIGWILAQRSGCLGSTLAIMKKSSKFLPVIGWSMWFAEYLFLERSWAKDEKTLKWGLKRLKDFPRSFWLALFVEGTRFTPAKLLAAQEYAASQGLPAPRNVLIPRTKGFVSAVSIMRDFVPAIYDTTVIIPKDSPAPTMLRILKGQSSVLHVRIKRHAMSDMPKSDEDVSKWCKDIFVAKDALLDKHIATGTFDEEIRPIGRPIKSLLAPPRAPETFLHCFFPALALNAAMAIPALLTVLPIGLLFLLSGLAVNAVQAVVFLSIRPLSRSLCRRINGFLAEFLWLQPVWLLDWWAGVKVQLHAEPETYQLMGKEHALVIANHRGDIDWLIGWILAQVIGWSMWFSEYIFLEGSWAKDQNTIEWGLQRLKDFPRSFWLALFVEGTRITPAKLAAAQEYAASQGLPSPRNVLIPRTKGFVLAVTMMRDFVPAIYDMTVITPKDLPAPTLLRMLKGQPSVVHVHVERHAMGAMPKSDEEVSKWCKDIFVAKDALLDKHIETGSFGDEIRPIGRPLKSLLVNP
;
A
#
# COMPACT_ATOMS: atom_id res chain seq x y z
N MET A 1 12.30 39.88 -10.85
CA MET A 1 11.89 38.46 -10.71
C MET A 1 10.52 38.33 -11.32
N ALA A 2 10.39 37.66 -12.46
CA ALA A 2 9.07 37.45 -13.08
C ALA A 2 8.23 36.56 -12.16
N ALA A 3 7.06 37.06 -11.75
CA ALA A 3 6.08 36.27 -11.01
C ALA A 3 5.65 35.12 -11.91
N ILE A 4 6.14 33.91 -11.63
CA ILE A 4 5.61 32.70 -12.25
C ILE A 4 4.13 32.65 -11.82
N PRO A 5 3.16 32.64 -12.75
CA PRO A 5 1.74 32.59 -12.42
C PRO A 5 1.48 31.49 -11.38
N LEU A 6 0.84 31.84 -10.28
CA LEU A 6 0.52 30.92 -9.17
C LEU A 6 -0.11 29.61 -9.70
N VAL A 7 -0.94 29.70 -10.76
CA VAL A 7 -1.55 28.59 -11.48
C VAL A 7 -0.54 27.58 -12.05
N LEU A 8 0.61 28.03 -12.58
CA LEU A 8 1.65 27.17 -13.15
C LEU A 8 2.48 26.42 -12.09
N VAL A 9 2.40 26.82 -10.82
CA VAL A 9 3.09 26.17 -9.70
C VAL A 9 2.11 25.30 -8.89
N VAL A 10 0.90 25.80 -8.66
CA VAL A 10 -0.13 25.13 -7.84
C VAL A 10 -0.66 23.86 -8.49
N LEU A 11 -0.98 23.88 -9.79
CA LEU A 11 -1.53 22.73 -10.51
C LEU A 11 -0.58 21.52 -10.53
N PRO A 12 0.69 21.67 -10.96
CA PRO A 12 1.60 20.53 -11.03
C PRO A 12 1.95 19.94 -9.66
N LEU A 13 2.08 20.79 -8.63
CA LEU A 13 2.40 20.35 -7.26
C LEU A 13 1.18 19.71 -6.59
N GLY A 14 0.01 20.34 -6.65
CA GLY A 14 -1.23 19.77 -6.12
C GLY A 14 -1.60 18.44 -6.80
N LEU A 15 -1.38 18.33 -8.12
CA LEU A 15 -1.52 17.09 -8.87
C LEU A 15 -0.50 16.03 -8.42
N LEU A 16 0.76 16.41 -8.18
CA LEU A 16 1.81 15.49 -7.67
C LEU A 16 1.43 14.90 -6.29
N PHE A 17 0.79 15.68 -5.42
CA PHE A 17 0.29 15.21 -4.12
C PHE A 17 -0.87 14.23 -4.27
N LEU A 18 -1.89 14.58 -5.05
CA LEU A 18 -2.99 13.69 -5.44
C LEU A 18 -2.48 12.37 -6.04
N LEU A 19 -1.49 12.48 -6.93
CA LEU A 19 -0.84 11.37 -7.61
C LEU A 19 -0.18 10.39 -6.64
N SER A 20 0.54 10.87 -5.62
CA SER A 20 1.23 10.01 -4.66
C SER A 20 0.29 9.07 -3.88
N GLY A 21 -0.96 9.47 -3.66
CA GLY A 21 -1.99 8.63 -3.02
C GLY A 21 -2.56 7.57 -3.94
N LEU A 22 -2.81 7.94 -5.20
CA LEU A 22 -3.20 7.01 -6.26
C LEU A 22 -2.11 5.96 -6.50
N ILE A 23 -0.84 6.35 -6.42
CA ILE A 23 0.33 5.47 -6.61
C ILE A 23 0.33 4.32 -5.59
N VAL A 24 0.11 4.60 -4.29
CA VAL A 24 0.16 3.57 -3.23
C VAL A 24 -0.89 2.47 -3.43
N ASN A 25 -2.02 2.80 -4.06
CA ASN A 25 -3.12 1.85 -4.32
C ASN A 25 -3.10 1.23 -5.73
N ALA A 26 -2.55 1.93 -6.73
CA ALA A 26 -2.44 1.44 -8.10
C ALA A 26 -1.19 0.57 -8.34
N VAL A 27 -0.19 0.65 -7.46
CA VAL A 27 1.07 -0.10 -7.59
C VAL A 27 1.09 -1.28 -6.63
N GLN A 28 1.06 -2.48 -7.20
CA GLN A 28 1.21 -3.73 -6.46
C GLN A 28 2.70 -4.08 -6.37
N VAL A 29 3.17 -4.37 -5.15
CA VAL A 29 4.56 -4.74 -4.89
C VAL A 29 4.59 -6.19 -4.43
N GLN A 30 5.23 -7.03 -5.23
CA GLN A 30 5.57 -8.40 -4.87
C GLN A 30 6.98 -8.39 -4.27
N LEU A 31 7.08 -8.52 -2.95
CA LEU A 31 8.36 -8.50 -2.24
C LEU A 31 8.96 -9.91 -2.22
N HIS A 32 10.21 -10.05 -2.63
CA HIS A 32 11.01 -11.26 -2.49
C HIS A 32 12.12 -11.01 -1.47
N ALA A 33 12.16 -11.82 -0.41
CA ALA A 33 13.17 -11.71 0.63
C ALA A 33 13.30 -12.99 1.44
N ASN A 34 14.50 -13.26 1.98
CA ASN A 34 14.66 -14.27 3.02
C ASN A 34 14.00 -13.83 4.35
N GLN A 35 13.78 -14.78 5.25
CA GLN A 35 13.06 -14.54 6.50
C GLN A 35 13.74 -13.48 7.38
N GLU A 36 15.07 -13.51 7.49
CA GLU A 36 15.83 -12.57 8.31
C GLU A 36 15.67 -11.13 7.79
N THR A 37 15.86 -10.92 6.49
CA THR A 37 15.71 -9.61 5.83
C THR A 37 14.29 -9.08 6.06
N TYR A 38 13.28 -9.93 5.89
CA TYR A 38 11.88 -9.55 6.07
C TYR A 38 11.55 -9.16 7.52
N GLN A 39 12.16 -9.81 8.52
CA GLN A 39 11.91 -9.50 9.92
C GLN A 39 12.59 -8.21 10.39
N LEU A 40 13.73 -7.85 9.81
CA LEU A 40 14.54 -6.70 10.22
C LEU A 40 14.25 -5.42 9.42
N MET A 41 13.71 -5.53 8.20
CA MET A 41 13.40 -4.38 7.37
C MET A 41 12.48 -3.39 8.11
N GLY A 42 12.85 -2.11 8.12
CA GLY A 42 12.13 -1.03 8.80
C GLY A 42 12.41 -0.91 10.31
N LYS A 43 13.07 -1.89 10.93
CA LYS A 43 13.33 -1.92 12.38
C LYS A 43 14.75 -1.50 12.78
N GLU A 44 15.68 -1.40 11.84
CA GLU A 44 17.07 -0.98 12.08
C GLU A 44 17.51 0.18 11.19
N HIS A 45 18.61 0.87 11.55
CA HIS A 45 19.22 1.83 10.64
C HIS A 45 19.78 1.10 9.41
N ALA A 46 19.54 1.64 8.22
CA ALA A 46 19.96 1.01 6.98
C ALA A 46 20.45 2.01 5.95
N LEU A 47 21.52 1.63 5.25
CA LEU A 47 21.84 2.16 3.93
C LEU A 47 21.14 1.30 2.87
N ILE A 48 20.37 1.91 1.98
CA ILE A 48 19.65 1.19 0.92
C ILE A 48 20.28 1.52 -0.41
N ILE A 49 20.67 0.48 -1.15
CA ILE A 49 21.13 0.60 -2.53
C ILE A 49 20.14 -0.09 -3.46
N SER A 50 19.87 0.51 -4.62
CA SER A 50 18.93 -0.01 -5.61
C SER A 50 19.42 0.21 -7.02
N ASN A 51 18.95 -0.61 -7.96
CA ASN A 51 18.97 -0.21 -9.36
C ASN A 51 17.99 0.95 -9.61
N HIS A 52 18.29 1.81 -10.58
CA HIS A 52 17.55 3.04 -10.89
C HIS A 52 17.05 3.06 -12.34
N ARG A 53 15.84 2.53 -12.57
CA ARG A 53 15.26 2.36 -13.91
C ARG A 53 14.18 3.37 -14.27
N SER A 54 13.46 3.90 -13.29
CA SER A 54 12.28 4.72 -13.51
C SER A 54 12.34 6.07 -12.77
N ASP A 55 11.53 7.02 -13.22
CA ASP A 55 11.28 8.28 -12.55
C ASP A 55 10.47 8.13 -11.25
N ILE A 56 9.85 6.97 -11.03
CA ILE A 56 9.09 6.65 -9.82
C ILE A 56 9.81 5.71 -8.85
N ASP A 57 11.10 5.37 -9.06
CA ASP A 57 11.81 4.42 -8.17
C ASP A 57 11.83 4.85 -6.70
N TRP A 58 11.88 6.17 -6.46
CA TRP A 58 11.81 6.73 -5.11
C TRP A 58 10.45 6.51 -4.45
N LEU A 59 9.36 6.46 -5.23
CA LEU A 59 8.01 6.14 -4.74
C LEU A 59 7.92 4.67 -4.33
N ILE A 60 8.60 3.77 -5.06
CA ILE A 60 8.68 2.35 -4.69
C ILE A 60 9.37 2.21 -3.34
N GLY A 61 10.48 2.93 -3.13
CA GLY A 61 11.16 3.01 -1.83
C GLY A 61 10.24 3.53 -0.71
N TRP A 62 9.39 4.52 -0.99
CA TRP A 62 8.39 5.00 -0.02
C TRP A 62 7.30 3.98 0.28
N ILE A 63 6.79 3.25 -0.71
CA ILE A 63 5.83 2.16 -0.51
C ILE A 63 6.45 1.11 0.42
N LEU A 64 7.68 0.69 0.15
CA LEU A 64 8.38 -0.28 0.99
C LEU A 64 8.55 0.25 2.43
N ALA A 65 9.01 1.48 2.58
CA ALA A 65 9.22 2.09 3.90
C ALA A 65 7.92 2.28 4.68
N GLN A 66 6.83 2.66 4.02
CA GLN A 66 5.51 2.78 4.62
C GLN A 66 4.99 1.43 5.10
N ARG A 67 5.16 0.39 4.28
CA ARG A 67 4.76 -0.99 4.62
C ARG A 67 5.72 -1.67 5.61
N SER A 68 6.87 -1.06 5.89
CA SER A 68 7.83 -1.50 6.91
C SER A 68 7.80 -0.64 8.18
N GLY A 69 6.98 0.42 8.20
CA GLY A 69 6.75 1.26 9.38
C GLY A 69 7.79 2.35 9.62
N CYS A 70 8.66 2.65 8.64
CA CYS A 70 9.76 3.60 8.76
C CYS A 70 9.64 4.84 7.84
N LEU A 71 8.48 5.08 7.20
CA LEU A 71 8.29 6.18 6.23
C LEU A 71 8.75 7.56 6.77
N GLY A 72 8.37 7.90 8.01
CA GLY A 72 8.73 9.17 8.65
C GLY A 72 10.21 9.35 8.97
N SER A 73 11.01 8.29 8.83
CA SER A 73 12.48 8.28 8.98
C SER A 73 13.18 7.78 7.72
N THR A 74 12.53 7.88 6.55
CA THR A 74 13.21 7.71 5.27
C THR A 74 13.97 8.97 4.90
N LEU A 75 15.19 8.76 4.44
CA LEU A 75 16.13 9.78 3.95
C LEU A 75 16.61 9.36 2.58
N ALA A 76 17.05 10.32 1.77
CA ALA A 76 17.69 10.04 0.50
C ALA A 76 18.81 11.02 0.19
N ILE A 77 19.77 10.56 -0.60
CA ILE A 77 20.75 11.42 -1.26
C ILE A 77 20.14 11.88 -2.59
N MET A 78 19.89 13.19 -2.72
CA MET A 78 19.12 13.79 -3.81
C MET A 78 19.88 14.90 -4.53
N LYS A 79 19.43 15.23 -5.74
CA LYS A 79 19.93 16.39 -6.49
C LYS A 79 19.60 17.68 -5.75
N LYS A 80 20.57 18.60 -5.61
CA LYS A 80 20.43 19.87 -4.89
C LYS A 80 19.27 20.74 -5.37
N SER A 81 18.93 20.69 -6.66
CA SER A 81 17.78 21.41 -7.19
C SER A 81 16.44 20.95 -6.62
N SER A 82 16.32 19.69 -6.19
CA SER A 82 15.07 19.12 -5.66
C SER A 82 14.64 19.76 -4.34
N LYS A 83 15.56 20.36 -3.57
CA LYS A 83 15.21 21.07 -2.33
C LYS A 83 14.36 22.32 -2.54
N PHE A 84 14.34 22.85 -3.77
CA PHE A 84 13.57 24.04 -4.13
C PHE A 84 12.14 23.72 -4.58
N LEU A 85 11.77 22.44 -4.67
CA LEU A 85 10.38 22.04 -4.90
C LEU A 85 9.54 22.48 -3.68
N PRO A 86 8.53 23.34 -3.85
CA PRO A 86 7.67 23.73 -2.74
C PRO A 86 7.00 22.51 -2.12
N VAL A 87 6.71 22.59 -0.82
CA VAL A 87 6.16 21.49 -0.03
C VAL A 87 7.09 20.31 0.16
N ILE A 88 7.33 19.53 -0.90
CA ILE A 88 8.09 18.27 -0.86
C ILE A 88 9.57 18.54 -0.59
N GLY A 89 10.19 19.42 -1.38
CA GLY A 89 11.61 19.74 -1.24
C GLY A 89 11.93 20.41 0.07
N TRP A 90 11.04 21.28 0.56
CA TRP A 90 11.16 21.93 1.86
C TRP A 90 10.98 20.94 3.02
N SER A 91 9.97 20.05 2.94
CA SER A 91 9.78 19.00 3.94
C SER A 91 10.99 18.06 4.03
N MET A 92 11.52 17.63 2.89
CA MET A 92 12.75 16.83 2.82
C MET A 92 13.95 17.57 3.42
N TRP A 93 14.06 18.88 3.19
CA TRP A 93 15.11 19.70 3.79
C TRP A 93 15.00 19.78 5.32
N PHE A 94 13.78 20.00 5.85
CA PHE A 94 13.54 19.97 7.29
C PHE A 94 13.74 18.58 7.90
N ALA A 95 13.53 17.51 7.13
CA ALA A 95 13.78 16.12 7.51
C ALA A 95 15.28 15.71 7.37
N GLU A 96 16.17 16.64 7.03
CA GLU A 96 17.62 16.42 6.92
C GLU A 96 18.05 15.49 5.77
N TYR A 97 17.31 15.47 4.66
CA TYR A 97 17.76 14.82 3.41
C TYR A 97 19.08 15.43 2.91
N LEU A 98 19.89 14.63 2.21
CA LEU A 98 21.20 15.04 1.73
C LEU A 98 21.12 15.53 0.28
N PHE A 99 21.37 16.82 0.06
CA PHE A 99 21.23 17.48 -1.23
C PHE A 99 22.60 17.78 -1.86
N LEU A 100 22.89 17.18 -3.02
CA LEU A 100 24.19 17.21 -3.69
C LEU A 100 24.13 17.81 -5.11
N GLU A 101 25.18 18.48 -5.54
CA GLU A 101 25.34 19.06 -6.89
C GLU A 101 25.64 18.02 -7.98
N ARG A 102 25.86 16.77 -7.58
CA ARG A 102 26.34 15.67 -8.43
C ARG A 102 27.75 15.91 -8.99
N SER A 103 28.59 16.57 -8.20
CA SER A 103 30.01 16.78 -8.46
C SER A 103 30.81 16.47 -7.21
N TRP A 104 31.64 15.42 -7.27
CA TRP A 104 32.43 14.98 -6.12
C TRP A 104 33.25 16.12 -5.50
N ALA A 105 33.92 16.92 -6.33
CA ALA A 105 34.74 18.04 -5.89
C ALA A 105 33.98 19.07 -5.02
N LYS A 106 32.67 19.21 -5.25
CA LYS A 106 31.80 20.12 -4.49
C LYS A 106 31.10 19.43 -3.33
N ASP A 107 30.76 18.16 -3.52
CA ASP A 107 29.83 17.43 -2.67
C ASP A 107 30.49 16.63 -1.55
N GLU A 108 31.78 16.31 -1.66
CA GLU A 108 32.48 15.43 -0.70
C GLU A 108 32.30 15.91 0.74
N LYS A 109 32.58 17.19 1.01
CA LYS A 109 32.45 17.77 2.36
C LYS A 109 31.01 17.71 2.86
N THR A 110 30.05 18.08 2.01
CA THR A 110 28.61 18.10 2.33
C THR A 110 28.09 16.69 2.63
N LEU A 111 28.48 15.71 1.81
CA LEU A 111 28.12 14.30 1.99
C LEU A 111 28.70 13.76 3.30
N LYS A 112 30.02 13.89 3.51
CA LYS A 112 30.69 13.39 4.71
C LYS A 112 30.11 14.02 5.99
N TRP A 113 29.86 15.33 5.97
CA TRP A 113 29.22 16.03 7.08
C TRP A 113 27.79 15.53 7.32
N GLY A 114 27.00 15.38 6.26
CA GLY A 114 25.62 14.92 6.33
C GLY A 114 25.49 13.51 6.93
N LEU A 115 26.32 12.58 6.46
CA LEU A 115 26.36 11.21 6.97
C LEU A 115 26.73 11.15 8.45
N LYS A 116 27.75 11.90 8.89
CA LYS A 116 28.16 11.95 10.31
C LYS A 116 27.04 12.43 11.23
N ARG A 117 26.17 13.32 10.75
CA ARG A 117 25.03 13.84 11.51
C ARG A 117 23.91 12.84 11.71
N LEU A 118 23.94 11.68 11.04
CA LEU A 118 22.93 10.64 11.24
C LEU A 118 23.23 9.74 12.46
N LYS A 119 24.41 9.89 13.09
CA LYS A 119 24.82 9.07 14.25
C LYS A 119 23.86 9.18 15.45
N ASP A 120 23.29 10.35 15.68
CA ASP A 120 22.35 10.65 16.76
C ASP A 120 20.88 10.68 16.28
N PHE A 121 20.56 9.97 15.19
CA PHE A 121 19.19 9.92 14.68
C PHE A 121 18.29 9.11 15.63
N PRO A 122 17.17 9.67 16.11
CA PRO A 122 16.48 9.15 17.29
C PRO A 122 15.60 7.91 17.07
N ARG A 123 15.56 7.38 15.84
CA ARG A 123 14.73 6.24 15.40
C ARG A 123 15.44 5.53 14.25
N SER A 124 15.14 4.25 14.03
CA SER A 124 15.60 3.52 12.84
C SER A 124 15.29 4.31 11.56
N PHE A 125 16.28 4.50 10.70
CA PHE A 125 16.16 5.30 9.48
C PHE A 125 16.64 4.50 8.28
N TRP A 126 16.09 4.81 7.12
CA TRP A 126 16.49 4.23 5.85
C TRP A 126 17.07 5.32 4.95
N LEU A 127 18.35 5.24 4.61
CA LEU A 127 19.02 6.19 3.72
C LEU A 127 19.16 5.59 2.32
N ALA A 128 18.40 6.10 1.35
CA ALA A 128 18.47 5.64 -0.03
C ALA A 128 19.66 6.27 -0.79
N LEU A 129 20.43 5.42 -1.48
CA LEU A 129 21.54 5.78 -2.35
C LEU A 129 21.50 4.97 -3.65
N PHE A 130 21.16 5.64 -4.76
CA PHE A 130 21.25 5.06 -6.09
C PHE A 130 22.68 5.17 -6.63
N VAL A 131 23.48 4.12 -6.45
CA VAL A 131 24.92 4.12 -6.78
C VAL A 131 25.22 4.19 -8.28
N GLU A 132 24.26 3.87 -9.15
CA GLU A 132 24.35 4.15 -10.60
C GLU A 132 24.52 5.66 -10.89
N GLY A 133 24.06 6.52 -9.97
CA GLY A 133 24.19 7.97 -10.03
C GLY A 133 23.30 8.64 -11.09
N THR A 134 22.53 7.87 -11.84
CA THR A 134 21.59 8.36 -12.84
C THR A 134 20.59 7.28 -13.22
N ARG A 135 19.46 7.68 -13.83
CA ARG A 135 18.46 6.76 -14.37
C ARG A 135 19.00 5.99 -15.57
N PHE A 136 18.66 4.72 -15.65
CA PHE A 136 18.88 3.84 -16.79
C PHE A 136 18.18 4.39 -18.05
N THR A 137 18.91 4.43 -19.17
CA THR A 137 18.36 4.66 -20.51
C THR A 137 19.17 3.84 -21.52
N PRO A 138 18.61 3.47 -22.69
CA PRO A 138 19.35 2.71 -23.69
C PRO A 138 20.68 3.36 -24.10
N ALA A 139 20.70 4.68 -24.29
CA ALA A 139 21.92 5.43 -24.61
C ALA A 139 22.98 5.36 -23.50
N LYS A 140 22.57 5.35 -22.22
CA LYS A 140 23.51 5.24 -21.10
C LYS A 140 23.99 3.81 -20.89
N LEU A 141 23.15 2.82 -21.21
CA LEU A 141 23.56 1.42 -21.22
C LEU A 141 24.67 1.21 -22.26
N LEU A 142 24.48 1.72 -23.47
CA LEU A 142 25.49 1.66 -24.54
C LEU A 142 26.82 2.28 -24.07
N ALA A 143 26.78 3.51 -23.53
CA ALA A 143 27.97 4.16 -23.00
C ALA A 143 28.62 3.38 -21.83
N ALA A 144 27.81 2.72 -20.98
CA ALA A 144 28.31 1.86 -19.92
C ALA A 144 28.97 0.59 -20.47
N GLN A 145 28.45 0.00 -21.55
CA GLN A 145 29.02 -1.17 -22.22
C GLN A 145 30.35 -0.83 -22.92
N GLU A 146 30.42 0.31 -23.60
CA GLU A 146 31.66 0.82 -24.20
C GLU A 146 32.74 1.05 -23.13
N TYR A 147 32.36 1.70 -22.02
CA TYR A 147 33.26 1.87 -20.88
C TYR A 147 33.69 0.52 -20.28
N ALA A 148 32.75 -0.43 -20.11
CA ALA A 148 33.08 -1.77 -19.60
C ALA A 148 34.12 -2.46 -20.49
N ALA A 149 33.93 -2.44 -21.80
CA ALA A 149 34.86 -3.02 -22.77
C ALA A 149 36.25 -2.36 -22.66
N SER A 150 36.30 -1.03 -22.56
CA SER A 150 37.58 -0.29 -22.42
C SER A 150 38.34 -0.57 -21.13
N GLN A 151 37.66 -1.05 -20.08
CA GLN A 151 38.23 -1.30 -18.75
C GLN A 151 38.33 -2.79 -18.42
N GLY A 152 37.98 -3.68 -19.35
CA GLY A 152 37.95 -5.13 -19.13
C GLY A 152 36.90 -5.58 -18.08
N LEU A 153 35.81 -4.82 -17.93
CA LEU A 153 34.72 -5.14 -17.00
C LEU A 153 33.60 -5.93 -17.72
N PRO A 154 32.80 -6.72 -17.00
CA PRO A 154 31.60 -7.32 -17.57
C PRO A 154 30.65 -6.26 -18.15
N ALA A 155 30.23 -6.46 -19.40
CA ALA A 155 29.31 -5.55 -20.07
C ALA A 155 27.89 -5.70 -19.47
N PRO A 156 27.32 -4.65 -18.87
CA PRO A 156 26.01 -4.74 -18.25
C PRO A 156 24.89 -4.81 -19.30
N ARG A 157 23.75 -5.41 -18.94
CA ARG A 157 22.56 -5.55 -19.82
C ARG A 157 21.31 -4.87 -19.28
N ASN A 158 21.15 -4.86 -17.96
CA ASN A 158 19.95 -4.46 -17.24
C ASN A 158 20.18 -3.33 -16.22
N VAL A 159 21.44 -3.03 -15.87
CA VAL A 159 21.84 -1.94 -14.94
C VAL A 159 22.93 -1.06 -15.55
N LEU A 160 23.28 0.06 -14.92
CA LEU A 160 24.49 0.84 -15.19
C LEU A 160 25.61 0.49 -14.20
N ILE A 161 26.84 0.85 -14.58
CA ILE A 161 28.03 0.64 -13.75
C ILE A 161 28.01 1.61 -12.56
N PRO A 162 28.15 1.13 -11.30
CA PRO A 162 28.14 1.98 -10.12
C PRO A 162 29.23 3.04 -10.07
N ARG A 163 28.86 4.23 -9.59
CA ARG A 163 29.77 5.30 -9.16
C ARG A 163 30.00 5.20 -7.65
N THR A 164 31.08 4.53 -7.26
CA THR A 164 31.24 4.01 -5.89
C THR A 164 31.66 5.02 -4.83
N LYS A 165 32.22 6.19 -5.19
CA LYS A 165 32.75 7.17 -4.21
C LYS A 165 31.77 7.53 -3.09
N GLY A 166 30.50 7.77 -3.44
CA GLY A 166 29.46 8.08 -2.46
C GLY A 166 29.12 6.91 -1.54
N PHE A 167 29.09 5.69 -2.09
CA PHE A 167 28.86 4.46 -1.34
C PHE A 167 30.01 4.15 -0.38
N VAL A 168 31.25 4.23 -0.86
CA VAL A 168 32.46 4.05 -0.04
C VAL A 168 32.47 5.02 1.14
N SER A 169 32.17 6.30 0.90
CA SER A 169 32.07 7.29 2.00
C SER A 169 30.92 7.00 2.97
N ALA A 170 29.78 6.51 2.47
CA ALA A 170 28.66 6.11 3.33
C ALA A 170 29.06 4.94 4.23
N VAL A 171 29.63 3.86 3.68
CA VAL A 171 30.09 2.70 4.45
C VAL A 171 31.16 3.11 5.46
N SER A 172 32.20 3.81 5.03
CA SER A 172 33.31 4.25 5.89
C SER A 172 32.82 5.06 7.11
N ILE A 173 31.87 5.98 6.92
CA ILE A 173 31.36 6.85 7.99
C ILE A 173 30.30 6.17 8.85
N MET A 174 29.42 5.37 8.24
CA MET A 174 28.22 4.84 8.91
C MET A 174 28.44 3.50 9.59
N ARG A 175 29.58 2.84 9.34
CA ARG A 175 29.84 1.47 9.83
C ARG A 175 29.68 1.27 11.33
N ASP A 176 29.91 2.31 12.13
CA ASP A 176 29.88 2.23 13.59
C ASP A 176 28.47 2.34 14.19
N PHE A 177 27.47 2.78 13.41
CA PHE A 177 26.13 3.06 13.92
C PHE A 177 24.98 2.59 13.01
N VAL A 178 25.29 2.09 11.80
CA VAL A 178 24.31 1.52 10.88
C VAL A 178 24.59 0.03 10.72
N PRO A 179 23.73 -0.86 11.24
CA PRO A 179 23.98 -2.30 11.28
C PRO A 179 23.86 -3.02 9.92
N ALA A 180 23.20 -2.42 8.93
CA ALA A 180 22.88 -3.13 7.69
C ALA A 180 22.93 -2.27 6.42
N ILE A 181 23.26 -2.94 5.31
CA ILE A 181 23.04 -2.48 3.94
C ILE A 181 21.94 -3.35 3.34
N TYR A 182 20.88 -2.72 2.83
CA TYR A 182 19.83 -3.41 2.10
C TYR A 182 20.05 -3.23 0.60
N ASP A 183 20.30 -4.34 -0.08
CA ASP A 183 20.43 -4.43 -1.54
C ASP A 183 19.06 -4.72 -2.16
N THR A 184 18.48 -3.73 -2.85
CA THR A 184 17.17 -3.85 -3.48
C THR A 184 17.27 -3.96 -5.00
N THR A 185 16.55 -4.89 -5.60
CA THR A 185 16.44 -5.07 -7.04
C THR A 185 14.99 -4.90 -7.44
N VAL A 186 14.71 -3.90 -8.27
CA VAL A 186 13.35 -3.57 -8.74
C VAL A 186 13.23 -3.90 -10.22
N ILE A 187 12.17 -4.61 -10.59
CA ILE A 187 11.83 -4.89 -11.98
C ILE A 187 10.31 -4.79 -12.19
N ILE A 188 9.94 -4.30 -13.37
CA ILE A 188 8.58 -4.37 -13.90
C ILE A 188 8.54 -5.65 -14.75
N PRO A 189 7.70 -6.66 -14.42
CA PRO A 189 7.52 -7.85 -15.25
C PRO A 189 7.13 -7.51 -16.70
N LYS A 190 7.55 -8.32 -17.68
CA LYS A 190 7.31 -8.05 -19.11
C LYS A 190 5.84 -7.96 -19.49
N ASP A 191 5.02 -8.77 -18.83
CA ASP A 191 3.56 -8.85 -18.95
C ASP A 191 2.84 -7.76 -18.14
N SER A 192 3.59 -7.03 -17.30
CA SER A 192 3.06 -5.94 -16.51
C SER A 192 3.37 -4.58 -17.15
N PRO A 193 2.35 -3.73 -17.33
CA PRO A 193 2.55 -2.40 -17.85
C PRO A 193 3.30 -1.52 -16.84
N ALA A 194 4.20 -0.68 -17.34
CA ALA A 194 5.00 0.20 -16.50
C ALA A 194 4.13 1.18 -15.69
N PRO A 195 4.46 1.43 -14.40
CA PRO A 195 3.72 2.39 -13.58
C PRO A 195 4.12 3.81 -13.97
N THR A 196 3.53 4.31 -15.04
CA THR A 196 3.67 5.72 -15.46
C THR A 196 2.69 6.60 -14.69
N MET A 197 3.04 7.86 -14.48
CA MET A 197 2.12 8.83 -13.84
C MET A 197 0.76 8.90 -14.57
N LEU A 198 0.77 8.85 -15.90
CA LEU A 198 -0.46 8.84 -16.71
C LEU A 198 -1.32 7.59 -16.47
N ARG A 199 -0.68 6.42 -16.36
CA ARG A 199 -1.36 5.15 -16.07
C ARG A 199 -2.02 5.19 -14.69
N ILE A 200 -1.28 5.70 -13.71
CA ILE A 200 -1.77 5.87 -12.35
C ILE A 200 -2.94 6.87 -12.28
N LEU A 201 -2.89 7.98 -13.04
CA LEU A 201 -4.03 8.92 -13.18
C LEU A 201 -5.28 8.27 -13.77
N LYS A 202 -5.09 7.30 -14.67
CA LYS A 202 -6.18 6.53 -15.29
C LYS A 202 -6.69 5.40 -14.39
N GLY A 203 -6.21 5.29 -13.15
CA GLY A 203 -6.59 4.22 -12.21
C GLY A 203 -6.14 2.83 -12.65
N GLN A 204 -5.16 2.76 -13.56
CA GLN A 204 -4.69 1.50 -14.13
C GLN A 204 -3.56 0.94 -13.26
N SER A 205 -3.72 -0.30 -12.80
CA SER A 205 -2.75 -0.93 -11.89
C SER A 205 -1.46 -1.33 -12.61
N SER A 206 -0.37 -1.43 -11.85
CA SER A 206 0.91 -1.97 -12.31
C SER A 206 1.50 -2.87 -11.22
N VAL A 207 2.13 -3.98 -11.62
CA VAL A 207 2.80 -4.90 -10.71
C VAL A 207 4.31 -4.68 -10.80
N LEU A 208 4.97 -4.67 -9.65
CA LEU A 208 6.42 -4.56 -9.51
C LEU A 208 6.92 -5.73 -8.67
N HIS A 209 7.99 -6.37 -9.13
CA HIS A 209 8.70 -7.36 -8.32
C HIS A 209 9.90 -6.65 -7.70
N VAL A 210 10.00 -6.72 -6.38
CA VAL A 210 11.08 -6.13 -5.60
C VAL A 210 11.76 -7.23 -4.83
N ARG A 211 13.03 -7.48 -5.10
CA ARG A 211 13.88 -8.33 -4.26
C ARG A 211 14.66 -7.46 -3.30
N ILE A 212 14.67 -7.82 -2.01
CA ILE A 212 15.46 -7.14 -0.99
C ILE A 212 16.33 -8.15 -0.26
N LYS A 213 17.63 -7.85 -0.14
CA LYS A 213 18.59 -8.66 0.61
C LYS A 213 19.34 -7.82 1.61
N ARG A 214 19.34 -8.26 2.87
CA ARG A 214 20.15 -7.68 3.94
C ARG A 214 21.60 -8.17 3.85
N HIS A 215 22.53 -7.24 4.01
CA HIS A 215 23.96 -7.49 4.25
C HIS A 215 24.34 -6.82 5.57
N ALA A 216 24.95 -7.55 6.50
CA ALA A 216 25.40 -6.95 7.75
C ALA A 216 26.57 -6.00 7.46
N MET A 217 26.54 -4.81 8.09
CA MET A 217 27.60 -3.83 7.94
C MET A 217 28.94 -4.33 8.51
N SER A 218 28.89 -5.27 9.47
CA SER A 218 30.05 -5.97 10.00
C SER A 218 30.83 -6.74 8.94
N ASP A 219 30.14 -7.22 7.90
CA ASP A 219 30.69 -8.09 6.87
C ASP A 219 31.33 -7.29 5.73
N MET A 220 31.18 -5.95 5.76
CA MET A 220 31.76 -5.08 4.76
C MET A 220 33.28 -5.04 4.87
N PRO A 221 33.99 -5.06 3.72
CA PRO A 221 35.44 -4.93 3.71
C PRO A 221 35.95 -3.70 4.46
N LYS A 222 37.21 -3.77 4.90
CA LYS A 222 37.83 -2.68 5.67
C LYS A 222 38.42 -1.58 4.79
N SER A 223 38.96 -1.92 3.62
CA SER A 223 39.58 -0.98 2.68
C SER A 223 38.52 -0.31 1.78
N ASP A 224 38.78 0.93 1.39
CA ASP A 224 37.90 1.69 0.49
C ASP A 224 37.85 1.05 -0.91
N GLU A 225 38.97 0.48 -1.36
CA GLU A 225 39.11 -0.26 -2.62
C GLU A 225 38.22 -1.51 -2.65
N ASP A 226 38.24 -2.31 -1.57
CA ASP A 226 37.44 -3.53 -1.50
C ASP A 226 35.95 -3.22 -1.34
N VAL A 227 35.58 -2.15 -0.61
CA VAL A 227 34.18 -1.68 -0.54
C VAL A 227 33.70 -1.21 -1.92
N SER A 228 34.56 -0.51 -2.67
CA SER A 228 34.29 -0.11 -4.06
C SER A 228 34.10 -1.33 -4.96
N LYS A 229 34.97 -2.35 -4.83
CA LYS A 229 34.85 -3.61 -5.57
C LYS A 229 33.56 -4.35 -5.22
N TRP A 230 33.24 -4.50 -3.94
CA TRP A 230 32.00 -5.12 -3.47
C TRP A 230 30.76 -4.47 -4.10
N CYS A 231 30.72 -3.13 -4.16
CA CYS A 231 29.61 -2.41 -4.78
C CYS A 231 29.46 -2.74 -6.27
N LYS A 232 30.57 -2.85 -7.00
CA LYS A 232 30.56 -3.26 -8.42
C LYS A 232 30.11 -4.71 -8.58
N ASP A 233 30.63 -5.62 -7.76
CA ASP A 233 30.29 -7.04 -7.80
C ASP A 233 28.79 -7.27 -7.51
N ILE A 234 28.20 -6.54 -6.56
CA ILE A 234 26.76 -6.58 -6.29
C ILE A 234 25.94 -6.16 -7.52
N PHE A 235 26.40 -5.18 -8.29
CA PHE A 235 25.71 -4.75 -9.50
C PHE A 235 25.88 -5.73 -10.66
N VAL A 236 27.01 -6.43 -10.76
CA VAL A 236 27.17 -7.57 -11.69
C VAL A 236 26.20 -8.70 -11.33
N ALA A 237 26.12 -9.06 -10.04
CA ALA A 237 25.16 -10.07 -9.58
C ALA A 237 23.71 -9.64 -9.79
N LYS A 238 23.41 -8.35 -9.60
CA LYS A 238 22.09 -7.75 -9.86
C LYS A 238 21.72 -7.79 -11.34
N ASP A 239 22.68 -7.57 -12.23
CA ASP A 239 22.48 -7.65 -13.67
C ASP A 239 22.06 -9.07 -14.11
N ALA A 240 22.79 -10.07 -13.61
CA ALA A 240 22.48 -11.49 -13.84
C ALA A 240 21.14 -11.91 -13.20
N LEU A 241 20.84 -11.38 -12.02
CA LEU A 241 19.56 -11.62 -11.34
C LEU A 241 18.38 -11.05 -12.15
N LEU A 242 18.53 -9.89 -12.77
CA LEU A 242 17.53 -9.31 -13.65
C LEU A 242 17.36 -10.15 -14.93
N ASP A 243 18.45 -10.63 -15.54
CA ASP A 243 18.35 -11.56 -16.70
C ASP A 243 17.60 -12.84 -16.34
N LYS A 244 17.89 -13.41 -15.17
CA LYS A 244 17.19 -14.60 -14.66
C LYS A 244 15.70 -14.33 -14.44
N HIS A 245 15.34 -13.22 -13.81
CA HIS A 245 13.94 -12.83 -13.62
C HIS A 245 13.23 -12.59 -14.96
N ILE A 246 13.90 -11.95 -15.91
CA ILE A 246 13.40 -11.71 -17.27
C ILE A 246 13.08 -13.01 -18.02
N ALA A 247 13.81 -14.09 -17.71
CA ALA A 247 13.62 -15.42 -18.30
C ALA A 247 12.57 -16.27 -17.56
N THR A 248 12.51 -16.19 -16.23
CA THR A 248 11.73 -17.11 -15.37
C THR A 248 10.49 -16.48 -14.71
N GLY A 249 10.40 -15.15 -14.67
CA GLY A 249 9.33 -14.40 -13.99
C GLY A 249 9.50 -14.25 -12.47
N THR A 250 10.57 -14.77 -11.88
CA THR A 250 10.77 -14.76 -10.41
C THR A 250 12.24 -14.54 -10.04
N PHE A 251 12.48 -14.20 -8.76
CA PHE A 251 13.82 -14.05 -8.18
C PHE A 251 14.32 -15.32 -7.47
N ASP A 252 13.57 -16.43 -7.53
CA ASP A 252 13.83 -17.69 -6.79
C ASP A 252 13.98 -17.51 -5.27
N GLU A 253 13.40 -16.44 -4.74
CA GLU A 253 13.26 -16.17 -3.31
C GLU A 253 11.79 -16.17 -2.95
N GLU A 254 11.50 -16.57 -1.71
CA GLU A 254 10.13 -16.63 -1.18
C GLU A 254 9.45 -15.25 -1.28
N ILE A 255 8.23 -15.26 -1.79
CA ILE A 255 7.40 -14.06 -1.86
C ILE A 255 6.90 -13.75 -0.45
N ARG A 256 7.21 -12.57 0.05
CA ARG A 256 6.81 -12.09 1.37
C ARG A 256 5.59 -11.20 1.27
N PRO A 257 4.60 -11.37 2.17
CA PRO A 257 3.48 -10.46 2.23
C PRO A 257 3.98 -9.09 2.69
N ILE A 258 3.90 -8.10 1.82
CA ILE A 258 4.15 -6.70 2.19
C ILE A 258 2.78 -6.01 2.21
N GLY A 259 2.17 -5.94 3.40
CA GLY A 259 0.78 -5.53 3.63
C GLY A 259 0.44 -4.10 3.17
N ARG A 260 -0.72 -3.56 3.58
CA ARG A 260 -1.12 -2.17 3.31
C ARG A 260 -0.41 -1.18 4.27
N PRO A 261 -0.45 0.14 4.02
CA PRO A 261 0.17 1.14 4.90
C PRO A 261 -0.08 0.89 6.39
N ILE A 262 0.98 0.90 7.21
CA ILE A 262 0.91 0.58 8.65
C ILE A 262 0.18 1.66 9.48
N LYS A 263 0.00 2.87 8.94
CA LYS A 263 -0.70 3.99 9.62
C LYS A 263 -1.66 4.70 8.67
N SER A 264 -2.89 4.96 9.12
CA SER A 264 -3.87 5.85 8.46
C SER A 264 -4.03 7.14 9.27
N LEU A 265 -4.28 8.26 8.60
CA LEU A 265 -4.40 9.59 9.21
C LEU A 265 -5.68 9.69 10.05
N LEU A 266 -5.59 10.25 11.26
CA LEU A 266 -6.74 10.70 12.05
C LEU A 266 -7.53 11.75 11.26
N ALA A 267 -8.83 11.54 11.07
CA ALA A 267 -9.70 12.45 10.33
C ALA A 267 -9.94 13.78 11.10
N PRO A 268 -9.87 14.95 10.44
CA PRO A 268 -10.33 16.19 11.06
C PRO A 268 -11.87 16.19 11.22
N PRO A 269 -12.43 16.94 12.18
CA PRO A 269 -13.88 17.07 12.34
C PRO A 269 -14.52 17.64 11.07
N ARG A 270 -15.77 17.22 10.80
CA ARG A 270 -16.62 17.77 9.74
C ARG A 270 -16.54 19.30 9.74
N ALA A 271 -16.07 19.90 8.65
CA ALA A 271 -16.54 21.23 8.31
C ALA A 271 -18.07 21.11 8.08
N PRO A 272 -18.89 22.02 8.63
CA PRO A 272 -20.34 21.98 8.42
C PRO A 272 -20.64 22.07 6.92
N GLU A 273 -21.71 21.40 6.49
CA GLU A 273 -22.15 21.29 5.09
C GLU A 273 -22.28 22.65 4.38
N THR A 274 -22.39 23.73 5.16
CA THR A 274 -22.34 25.13 4.69
C THR A 274 -21.04 25.52 3.99
N PHE A 275 -19.89 24.90 4.28
CA PHE A 275 -18.60 25.28 3.69
C PHE A 275 -18.46 24.86 2.20
N LEU A 276 -19.18 23.82 1.76
CA LEU A 276 -19.20 23.38 0.36
C LEU A 276 -20.24 24.13 -0.48
N HIS A 277 -21.37 24.53 0.12
CA HIS A 277 -22.42 25.29 -0.57
C HIS A 277 -22.01 26.73 -0.91
N CYS A 278 -21.03 27.31 -0.21
CA CYS A 278 -20.51 28.64 -0.52
C CYS A 278 -19.59 28.70 -1.75
N PHE A 279 -19.10 27.55 -2.28
CA PHE A 279 -18.12 27.53 -3.38
C PHE A 279 -18.63 26.94 -4.70
N PHE A 280 -19.86 26.43 -4.75
CA PHE A 280 -20.47 25.95 -6.00
C PHE A 280 -21.90 26.48 -6.15
N PRO A 281 -22.11 27.65 -6.79
CA PRO A 281 -23.39 27.92 -7.38
C PRO A 281 -23.53 27.03 -8.61
N ALA A 282 -24.66 26.35 -8.70
CA ALA A 282 -25.06 25.45 -9.76
C ALA A 282 -24.80 26.05 -11.16
N LEU A 283 -23.96 25.39 -11.95
CA LEU A 283 -24.05 25.45 -13.41
C LEU A 283 -24.00 24.03 -13.95
N ALA A 284 -25.20 23.53 -14.24
CA ALA A 284 -25.40 22.45 -15.18
C ALA A 284 -24.95 22.93 -16.56
N LEU A 285 -23.84 22.40 -17.09
CA LEU A 285 -23.58 22.47 -18.52
C LEU A 285 -22.83 21.21 -18.97
N ASN A 286 -23.52 20.42 -19.79
CA ASN A 286 -22.96 19.34 -20.58
C ASN A 286 -21.99 19.93 -21.62
N ALA A 287 -20.68 19.84 -21.38
CA ALA A 287 -19.69 20.00 -22.42
C ALA A 287 -18.39 19.26 -22.06
N ALA A 288 -17.98 18.36 -22.98
CA ALA A 288 -16.66 17.75 -23.16
C ALA A 288 -15.87 17.29 -21.91
N MET A 289 -15.50 16.02 -21.90
CA MET A 289 -14.86 15.24 -20.83
C MET A 289 -13.57 15.80 -20.15
N ALA A 290 -13.10 17.01 -20.48
CA ALA A 290 -11.91 17.63 -19.90
C ALA A 290 -12.21 18.61 -18.74
N ILE A 291 -13.37 19.27 -18.73
CA ILE A 291 -13.68 20.36 -17.79
C ILE A 291 -14.06 19.86 -16.38
N PRO A 292 -14.86 18.78 -16.19
CA PRO A 292 -15.26 18.31 -14.86
C PRO A 292 -14.09 17.76 -14.02
N ALA A 293 -13.10 17.14 -14.67
CA ALA A 293 -11.89 16.65 -14.00
C ALA A 293 -11.02 17.82 -13.51
N LEU A 294 -10.90 18.90 -14.28
CA LEU A 294 -10.13 20.07 -13.86
C LEU A 294 -10.80 20.78 -12.67
N LEU A 295 -12.13 20.89 -12.67
CA LEU A 295 -12.90 21.51 -11.58
C LEU A 295 -12.92 20.69 -10.27
N THR A 296 -12.61 19.40 -10.32
CA THR A 296 -12.52 18.51 -9.14
C THR A 296 -11.09 18.32 -8.66
N VAL A 297 -10.13 18.18 -9.58
CA VAL A 297 -8.70 18.01 -9.27
C VAL A 297 -8.07 19.30 -8.76
N LEU A 298 -8.49 20.47 -9.27
CA LEU A 298 -7.90 21.76 -8.90
C LEU A 298 -8.15 22.13 -7.43
N PRO A 299 -9.38 22.07 -6.87
CA PRO A 299 -9.62 22.39 -5.47
C PRO A 299 -8.97 21.41 -4.51
N ILE A 300 -8.94 20.11 -4.87
CA ILE A 300 -8.25 19.10 -4.06
C ILE A 300 -6.74 19.34 -4.11
N GLY A 301 -6.15 19.53 -5.30
CA GLY A 301 -4.74 19.87 -5.43
C GLY A 301 -4.35 21.14 -4.67
N LEU A 302 -5.23 22.15 -4.65
CA LEU A 302 -5.06 23.36 -3.85
C LEU A 302 -5.13 23.06 -2.34
N LEU A 303 -6.08 22.25 -1.88
CA LEU A 303 -6.17 21.81 -0.48
C LEU A 303 -4.89 21.09 -0.03
N PHE A 304 -4.34 20.21 -0.87
CA PHE A 304 -3.06 19.53 -0.62
C PHE A 304 -1.89 20.48 -0.58
N LEU A 305 -1.84 21.44 -1.51
CA LEU A 305 -0.79 22.45 -1.50
C LEU A 305 -0.87 23.29 -0.21
N LEU A 306 -2.06 23.77 0.16
CA LEU A 306 -2.27 24.60 1.34
C LEU A 306 -1.98 23.84 2.64
N SER A 307 -2.46 22.61 2.77
CA SER A 307 -2.16 21.76 3.93
C SER A 307 -0.68 21.39 3.99
N GLY A 308 -0.03 21.14 2.87
CA GLY A 308 1.40 20.92 2.78
C GLY A 308 2.23 22.15 3.18
N LEU A 309 1.83 23.33 2.72
CA LEU A 309 2.44 24.60 3.12
C LEU A 309 2.25 24.87 4.63
N ALA A 310 1.08 24.53 5.19
CA ALA A 310 0.84 24.61 6.62
C ALA A 310 1.78 23.66 7.40
N VAL A 311 1.94 22.41 6.94
CA VAL A 311 2.91 21.48 7.53
C VAL A 311 4.32 22.04 7.47
N ASN A 312 4.75 22.64 6.35
CA ASN A 312 6.07 23.27 6.28
C ASN A 312 6.21 24.48 7.21
N ALA A 313 5.16 25.28 7.38
CA ALA A 313 5.19 26.38 8.33
C ALA A 313 5.43 25.87 9.75
N VAL A 314 4.75 24.78 10.14
CA VAL A 314 5.00 24.09 11.42
C VAL A 314 6.42 23.52 11.48
N GLN A 315 6.90 22.86 10.43
CA GLN A 315 8.29 22.36 10.36
C GLN A 315 9.31 23.50 10.51
N ALA A 316 9.06 24.67 9.93
CA ALA A 316 9.90 25.84 10.05
C ALA A 316 9.92 26.37 11.50
N VAL A 317 8.76 26.49 12.14
CA VAL A 317 8.65 26.89 13.55
C VAL A 317 9.39 25.90 14.46
N VAL A 318 9.17 24.58 14.28
CA VAL A 318 9.88 23.51 15.00
C VAL A 318 11.40 23.59 14.76
N PHE A 319 11.82 23.87 13.53
CA PHE A 319 13.23 23.99 13.19
C PHE A 319 13.90 25.21 13.85
N LEU A 320 13.21 26.34 13.94
CA LEU A 320 13.76 27.56 14.54
C LEU A 320 13.70 27.55 16.06
N SER A 321 12.64 27.01 16.66
CA SER A 321 12.41 27.04 18.11
C SER A 321 12.95 25.81 18.85
N ILE A 322 12.76 24.60 18.31
CA ILE A 322 13.08 23.34 19.01
C ILE A 322 14.48 22.85 18.65
N ARG A 323 14.92 22.99 17.39
CA ARG A 323 16.22 22.46 16.96
C ARG A 323 17.43 23.00 17.74
N PRO A 324 17.49 24.29 18.15
CA PRO A 324 18.59 24.80 18.97
C PRO A 324 18.64 24.14 20.36
N LEU A 325 17.49 23.73 20.91
CA LEU A 325 17.35 23.13 22.23
C LEU A 325 17.54 21.61 22.20
N SER A 326 16.96 20.93 21.20
CA SER A 326 17.03 19.47 21.05
C SER A 326 16.88 19.04 19.59
N ARG A 327 17.98 18.57 19.00
CA ARG A 327 17.97 17.97 17.65
C ARG A 327 17.15 16.69 17.58
N SER A 328 17.22 15.87 18.63
CA SER A 328 16.46 14.62 18.73
C SER A 328 14.95 14.87 18.73
N LEU A 329 14.48 15.83 19.54
CA LEU A 329 13.06 16.19 19.58
C LEU A 329 12.59 16.79 18.26
N CYS A 330 13.38 17.71 17.68
CA CYS A 330 13.11 18.30 16.37
C CYS A 330 12.95 17.22 15.29
N ARG A 331 13.86 16.22 15.23
CA ARG A 331 13.78 15.08 14.30
C ARG A 331 12.56 14.20 14.53
N ARG A 332 12.18 13.92 15.79
CA ARG A 332 10.98 13.13 16.11
C ARG A 332 9.70 13.82 15.64
N ILE A 333 9.60 15.13 15.87
CA ILE A 333 8.46 15.94 15.44
C ILE A 333 8.44 16.04 13.91
N ASN A 334 9.57 16.36 13.28
CA ASN A 334 9.65 16.43 11.81
C ASN A 334 9.36 15.08 11.15
N GLY A 335 9.76 13.96 11.75
CA GLY A 335 9.40 12.64 11.24
C GLY A 335 7.90 12.38 11.28
N PHE A 336 7.21 12.84 12.35
CA PHE A 336 5.75 12.79 12.42
C PHE A 336 5.08 13.72 11.39
N LEU A 337 5.57 14.96 11.24
CA LEU A 337 5.04 15.93 10.28
C LEU A 337 5.25 15.49 8.82
N ALA A 338 6.41 14.90 8.53
CA ALA A 338 6.71 14.31 7.23
C ALA A 338 5.77 13.12 6.97
N GLU A 339 5.65 12.18 7.91
CA GLU A 339 4.70 11.06 7.81
C GLU A 339 3.26 11.53 7.61
N PHE A 340 2.81 12.55 8.36
CA PHE A 340 1.50 13.17 8.21
C PHE A 340 1.30 13.73 6.79
N LEU A 341 2.27 14.48 6.27
CA LEU A 341 2.26 14.99 4.89
C LEU A 341 2.15 13.87 3.86
N TRP A 342 2.84 12.74 4.08
CA TRP A 342 2.84 11.59 3.19
C TRP A 342 1.58 10.71 3.28
N LEU A 343 0.79 10.86 4.35
CA LEU A 343 -0.45 10.08 4.57
C LEU A 343 -1.72 10.77 4.05
N GLN A 344 -1.72 12.10 3.88
CA GLN A 344 -2.86 12.82 3.28
C GLN A 344 -3.33 12.24 1.93
N PRO A 345 -2.43 11.78 1.03
CA PRO A 345 -2.83 11.18 -0.24
C PRO A 345 -3.52 9.81 -0.08
N VAL A 346 -3.20 9.06 0.98
CA VAL A 346 -3.83 7.77 1.30
C VAL A 346 -5.25 7.99 1.85
N TRP A 347 -5.42 9.02 2.68
CA TRP A 347 -6.71 9.39 3.29
C TRP A 347 -7.76 9.86 2.27
N LEU A 348 -7.37 10.61 1.24
CA LEU A 348 -8.31 11.12 0.24
C LEU A 348 -9.10 10.00 -0.45
N LEU A 349 -8.49 8.85 -0.70
CA LEU A 349 -9.16 7.74 -1.37
C LEU A 349 -10.24 7.08 -0.50
N ASP A 350 -10.14 7.21 0.81
CA ASP A 350 -11.13 6.71 1.78
C ASP A 350 -12.29 7.71 1.96
N TRP A 351 -11.99 9.02 2.00
CA TRP A 351 -12.99 10.09 2.21
C TRP A 351 -13.73 10.53 0.94
N TRP A 352 -13.02 10.71 -0.19
CA TRP A 352 -13.58 11.18 -1.47
C TRP A 352 -14.59 10.20 -2.08
N ALA A 353 -14.49 8.91 -1.74
CA ALA A 353 -15.31 7.86 -2.30
C ALA A 353 -16.79 7.93 -1.92
N GLY A 354 -17.15 8.61 -0.82
CA GLY A 354 -18.54 8.82 -0.42
C GLY A 354 -19.39 7.54 -0.22
N VAL A 355 -18.74 6.42 0.10
CA VAL A 355 -19.42 5.12 0.26
C VAL A 355 -20.08 5.05 1.65
N LYS A 356 -21.42 5.04 1.69
CA LYS A 356 -22.20 4.85 2.92
C LYS A 356 -22.50 3.36 3.08
N VAL A 357 -21.99 2.74 4.14
CA VAL A 357 -22.35 1.38 4.50
C VAL A 357 -23.54 1.43 5.46
N GLN A 358 -24.54 0.57 5.25
CA GLN A 358 -25.64 0.31 6.19
C GLN A 358 -25.45 -1.10 6.73
N LEU A 359 -25.13 -1.22 8.02
CA LEU A 359 -24.87 -2.50 8.66
C LEU A 359 -26.16 -3.01 9.27
N HIS A 360 -26.54 -4.22 8.89
CA HIS A 360 -27.64 -4.98 9.47
C HIS A 360 -27.01 -6.15 10.23
N ALA A 361 -27.19 -6.17 11.54
CA ALA A 361 -26.68 -7.23 12.41
C ALA A 361 -27.51 -7.28 13.68
N GLU A 362 -27.68 -8.47 14.24
CA GLU A 362 -28.27 -8.63 15.57
C GLU A 362 -27.42 -7.91 16.63
N PRO A 363 -28.04 -7.42 17.74
CA PRO A 363 -27.32 -6.67 18.77
C PRO A 363 -26.10 -7.42 19.31
N GLU A 364 -26.24 -8.73 19.56
CA GLU A 364 -25.17 -9.56 20.11
C GLU A 364 -24.01 -9.73 19.11
N THR A 365 -24.33 -10.03 17.86
CA THR A 365 -23.37 -10.08 16.75
C THR A 365 -22.60 -8.77 16.67
N TYR A 366 -23.31 -7.65 16.62
CA TYR A 366 -22.74 -6.30 16.53
C TYR A 366 -21.78 -5.98 17.70
N GLN A 367 -22.11 -6.40 18.93
CA GLN A 367 -21.26 -6.18 20.10
C GLN A 367 -19.95 -6.96 20.08
N LEU A 368 -19.92 -8.11 19.41
CA LEU A 368 -18.73 -8.97 19.31
C LEU A 368 -17.85 -8.63 18.10
N MET A 369 -18.40 -7.96 17.08
CA MET A 369 -17.66 -7.60 15.87
C MET A 369 -16.34 -6.89 16.20
N GLY A 370 -15.23 -7.42 15.69
CA GLY A 370 -13.88 -6.88 15.91
C GLY A 370 -13.29 -7.13 17.31
N LYS A 371 -14.00 -7.75 18.26
CA LYS A 371 -13.45 -8.03 19.59
C LYS A 371 -12.80 -9.41 19.70
N GLU A 372 -13.04 -10.28 18.73
CA GLU A 372 -12.54 -11.66 18.71
C GLU A 372 -11.87 -12.03 17.39
N HIS A 373 -11.06 -13.09 17.39
CA HIS A 373 -10.58 -13.68 16.13
C HIS A 373 -11.78 -14.24 15.35
N ALA A 374 -11.80 -14.04 14.04
CA ALA A 374 -12.88 -14.53 13.21
C ALA A 374 -12.42 -14.95 11.84
N LEU A 375 -13.08 -15.99 11.33
CA LEU A 375 -13.16 -16.26 9.91
C LEU A 375 -14.33 -15.44 9.35
N VAL A 376 -14.17 -14.79 8.21
CA VAL A 376 -15.25 -14.02 7.56
C VAL A 376 -15.49 -14.62 6.20
N ILE A 377 -16.73 -15.01 5.91
CA ILE A 377 -17.14 -15.41 4.56
C ILE A 377 -18.07 -14.34 3.99
N ALA A 378 -17.93 -14.04 2.70
CA ALA A 378 -18.74 -13.01 2.05
C ALA A 378 -19.07 -13.39 0.61
N ASN A 379 -20.20 -12.91 0.11
CA ASN A 379 -20.48 -12.95 -1.32
C ASN A 379 -19.62 -11.95 -2.11
N HIS A 380 -19.35 -12.26 -3.39
CA HIS A 380 -18.45 -11.49 -4.25
C HIS A 380 -19.15 -10.97 -5.52
N ARG A 381 -19.71 -9.76 -5.43
CA ARG A 381 -20.49 -9.09 -6.49
C ARG A 381 -19.74 -7.95 -7.19
N GLY A 382 -18.87 -7.23 -6.50
CA GLY A 382 -18.23 -6.00 -6.97
C GLY A 382 -16.71 -6.02 -6.91
N ASP A 383 -16.08 -5.19 -7.74
CA ASP A 383 -14.62 -5.04 -7.84
C ASP A 383 -13.96 -4.51 -6.55
N ILE A 384 -14.79 -4.02 -5.62
CA ILE A 384 -14.39 -3.37 -4.38
C ILE A 384 -15.12 -3.94 -3.15
N ASP A 385 -15.67 -5.16 -3.20
CA ASP A 385 -16.32 -5.76 -2.01
C ASP A 385 -15.34 -5.88 -0.83
N TRP A 386 -14.05 -6.11 -1.13
CA TRP A 386 -12.98 -6.08 -0.14
C TRP A 386 -12.85 -4.71 0.56
N LEU A 387 -13.21 -3.62 -0.11
CA LEU A 387 -13.19 -2.26 0.45
C LEU A 387 -14.35 -2.05 1.43
N ILE A 388 -15.51 -2.66 1.16
CA ILE A 388 -16.67 -2.64 2.07
C ILE A 388 -16.33 -3.32 3.40
N GLY A 389 -15.61 -4.45 3.34
CA GLY A 389 -15.05 -5.09 4.52
C GLY A 389 -14.11 -4.18 5.32
N TRP A 390 -13.34 -3.31 4.66
CA TRP A 390 -12.47 -2.35 5.36
C TRP A 390 -13.23 -1.20 5.99
N ILE A 391 -14.26 -0.68 5.31
CA ILE A 391 -15.10 0.37 5.88
C ILE A 391 -15.77 -0.15 7.16
N LEU A 392 -16.25 -1.41 7.16
CA LEU A 392 -16.78 -2.05 8.36
C LEU A 392 -15.74 -2.25 9.46
N ALA A 393 -14.52 -2.68 9.11
CA ALA A 393 -13.43 -2.84 10.08
C ALA A 393 -13.07 -1.50 10.75
N GLN A 394 -12.95 -0.41 9.99
CA GLN A 394 -12.60 0.90 10.55
C GLN A 394 -13.63 1.44 11.56
N VAL A 395 -14.88 1.08 11.37
CA VAL A 395 -16.04 1.58 12.12
C VAL A 395 -16.15 0.93 13.50
N ILE A 396 -15.88 -0.37 13.60
CA ILE A 396 -15.99 -1.14 14.84
C ILE A 396 -14.78 -0.93 15.78
N GLY A 397 -14.08 0.20 15.64
CA GLY A 397 -12.98 0.60 16.51
C GLY A 397 -11.61 0.03 16.14
N TRP A 398 -11.45 -0.51 14.93
CA TRP A 398 -10.15 -0.95 14.45
C TRP A 398 -9.46 0.11 13.60
N SER A 399 -8.27 0.53 14.03
CA SER A 399 -7.26 0.96 13.07
C SER A 399 -6.76 -0.30 12.35
N MET A 400 -6.88 -0.39 11.02
CA MET A 400 -6.47 -1.57 10.25
C MET A 400 -5.10 -2.11 10.67
N TRP A 401 -5.09 -3.33 11.18
CA TRP A 401 -3.98 -4.27 11.09
C TRP A 401 -4.48 -5.48 10.29
N PHE A 402 -4.87 -5.29 9.03
CA PHE A 402 -4.91 -6.40 8.07
C PHE A 402 -3.46 -6.66 7.64
N SER A 403 -2.73 -7.36 8.49
CA SER A 403 -1.27 -7.53 8.36
C SER A 403 -0.88 -8.54 7.29
N GLU A 404 -1.76 -9.46 6.87
CA GLU A 404 -1.39 -10.57 5.99
C GLU A 404 -2.52 -10.90 5.00
N TYR A 405 -2.20 -10.95 3.70
CA TYR A 405 -3.06 -11.53 2.66
C TYR A 405 -2.44 -12.86 2.25
N ILE A 406 -3.25 -13.92 2.22
CA ILE A 406 -2.85 -15.20 1.61
C ILE A 406 -3.22 -15.09 0.12
N PHE A 407 -2.23 -14.77 -0.72
CA PHE A 407 -2.43 -14.67 -2.16
C PHE A 407 -2.48 -16.08 -2.77
N LEU A 408 -3.52 -16.34 -3.57
CA LEU A 408 -3.79 -17.63 -4.18
C LEU A 408 -3.71 -17.52 -5.70
N GLU A 409 -3.17 -18.54 -6.36
CA GLU A 409 -3.13 -18.68 -7.82
C GLU A 409 -4.45 -19.19 -8.41
N GLY A 410 -5.41 -19.58 -7.55
CA GLY A 410 -6.70 -20.11 -7.96
C GLY A 410 -6.66 -21.59 -8.34
N SER A 411 -5.64 -22.32 -7.89
CA SER A 411 -5.44 -23.75 -8.11
C SER A 411 -5.10 -24.45 -6.81
N TRP A 412 -5.96 -25.39 -6.39
CA TRP A 412 -5.79 -26.12 -5.13
C TRP A 412 -4.40 -26.77 -4.98
N ALA A 413 -3.91 -27.41 -6.04
CA ALA A 413 -2.63 -28.12 -6.01
C ALA A 413 -1.43 -27.20 -5.74
N LYS A 414 -1.55 -25.91 -6.04
CA LYS A 414 -0.50 -24.91 -5.82
C LYS A 414 -0.72 -24.12 -4.53
N ASP A 415 -1.98 -23.90 -4.19
CA ASP A 415 -2.39 -22.98 -3.14
C ASP A 415 -2.44 -23.62 -1.75
N GLN A 416 -2.58 -24.95 -1.66
CA GLN A 416 -2.76 -25.64 -0.38
C GLN A 416 -1.66 -25.31 0.64
N ASN A 417 -0.39 -25.47 0.28
CA ASN A 417 0.73 -25.20 1.18
C ASN A 417 0.80 -23.72 1.61
N THR A 418 0.47 -22.80 0.69
CA THR A 418 0.43 -21.35 0.95
C THR A 418 -0.67 -21.01 1.94
N ILE A 419 -1.84 -21.63 1.80
CA ILE A 419 -2.96 -21.48 2.73
C ILE A 419 -2.56 -22.04 4.10
N GLU A 420 -2.07 -23.28 4.16
CA GLU A 420 -1.68 -23.91 5.43
C GLU A 420 -0.65 -23.08 6.20
N TRP A 421 0.39 -22.62 5.52
CA TRP A 421 1.42 -21.78 6.14
C TRP A 421 0.87 -20.43 6.62
N GLY A 422 0.02 -19.78 5.82
CA GLY A 422 -0.60 -18.51 6.18
C GLY A 422 -1.51 -18.64 7.40
N LEU A 423 -2.29 -19.72 7.47
CA LEU A 423 -3.19 -20.00 8.59
C LEU A 423 -2.44 -20.33 9.89
N GLN A 424 -1.34 -21.08 9.82
CA GLN A 424 -0.53 -21.40 11.00
C GLN A 424 0.00 -20.16 11.72
N ARG A 425 0.39 -19.12 10.97
CA ARG A 425 0.90 -17.86 11.54
C ARG A 425 -0.14 -17.06 12.30
N LEU A 426 -1.43 -17.26 11.99
CA LEU A 426 -2.52 -16.55 12.65
C LEU A 426 -2.75 -17.03 14.08
N LYS A 427 -2.26 -18.22 14.46
CA LYS A 427 -2.39 -18.78 15.80
C LYS A 427 -1.76 -17.90 16.87
N ASP A 428 -0.58 -17.35 16.59
CA ASP A 428 0.19 -16.52 17.51
C ASP A 428 -0.05 -15.02 17.27
N PHE A 429 -1.12 -14.67 16.54
CA PHE A 429 -1.36 -13.29 16.17
C PHE A 429 -1.75 -12.46 17.41
N PRO A 430 -1.02 -11.36 17.73
CA PRO A 430 -1.04 -10.75 19.07
C PRO A 430 -2.31 -9.94 19.40
N ARG A 431 -3.31 -9.93 18.51
CA ARG A 431 -4.56 -9.16 18.61
C ARG A 431 -5.67 -9.91 17.89
N SER A 432 -6.94 -9.62 18.20
CA SER A 432 -8.09 -10.09 17.41
C SER A 432 -7.86 -9.79 15.91
N PHE A 433 -8.15 -10.75 15.02
CA PHE A 433 -8.00 -10.63 13.57
C PHE A 433 -9.27 -11.13 12.86
N TRP A 434 -9.61 -10.59 11.70
CA TRP A 434 -10.67 -11.08 10.83
C TRP A 434 -10.06 -11.55 9.50
N LEU A 435 -10.13 -12.85 9.21
CA LEU A 435 -9.64 -13.42 7.95
C LEU A 435 -10.79 -13.58 6.97
N ALA A 436 -10.83 -12.77 5.91
CA ALA A 436 -11.88 -12.82 4.90
C ALA A 436 -11.62 -13.83 3.78
N LEU A 437 -12.62 -14.66 3.46
CA LEU A 437 -12.63 -15.60 2.34
C LEU A 437 -13.85 -15.36 1.45
N PHE A 438 -13.58 -15.08 0.18
CA PHE A 438 -14.60 -15.08 -0.88
C PHE A 438 -14.70 -16.49 -1.47
N VAL A 439 -15.50 -17.34 -0.83
CA VAL A 439 -15.60 -18.77 -1.16
C VAL A 439 -16.18 -19.04 -2.55
N GLU A 440 -16.86 -18.08 -3.18
CA GLU A 440 -17.26 -18.15 -4.59
C GLU A 440 -16.05 -18.25 -5.55
N GLY A 441 -14.87 -17.81 -5.09
CA GLY A 441 -13.59 -17.89 -5.83
C GLY A 441 -13.51 -16.96 -7.05
N THR A 442 -14.58 -16.24 -7.38
CA THR A 442 -14.63 -15.28 -8.47
C THR A 442 -15.84 -14.37 -8.31
N ARG A 443 -15.80 -13.21 -8.98
CA ARG A 443 -16.96 -12.33 -9.19
C ARG A 443 -18.08 -13.03 -9.97
N ILE A 444 -19.32 -12.72 -9.59
CA ILE A 444 -20.51 -13.04 -10.38
C ILE A 444 -20.53 -12.24 -11.69
N THR A 445 -20.85 -12.92 -12.79
CA THR A 445 -21.16 -12.31 -14.10
C THR A 445 -22.34 -13.08 -14.69
N PRO A 446 -23.10 -12.52 -15.65
CA PRO A 446 -24.22 -13.24 -16.26
C PRO A 446 -23.84 -14.63 -16.78
N ALA A 447 -22.68 -14.74 -17.44
CA ALA A 447 -22.16 -16.02 -17.94
C ALA A 447 -21.80 -17.00 -16.80
N LYS A 448 -21.19 -16.53 -15.71
CA LYS A 448 -20.82 -17.38 -14.57
C LYS A 448 -22.03 -17.81 -13.76
N LEU A 449 -23.03 -16.95 -13.64
CA LEU A 449 -24.30 -17.27 -13.00
C LEU A 449 -25.05 -18.33 -13.81
N ALA A 450 -25.15 -18.17 -15.13
CA ALA A 450 -25.75 -19.18 -16.01
C ALA A 450 -25.04 -20.54 -15.88
N ALA A 451 -23.70 -20.55 -15.91
CA ALA A 451 -22.92 -21.78 -15.70
C ALA A 451 -23.16 -22.40 -14.30
N ALA A 452 -23.30 -21.56 -13.26
CA ALA A 452 -23.63 -22.04 -11.91
C ALA A 452 -25.05 -22.63 -11.83
N GLN A 453 -26.02 -22.07 -12.56
CA GLN A 453 -27.40 -22.57 -12.65
C GLN A 453 -27.47 -23.91 -13.39
N GLU A 454 -26.75 -24.04 -14.52
CA GLU A 454 -26.61 -25.31 -15.24
C GLU A 454 -25.99 -26.40 -14.35
N TYR A 455 -24.90 -26.05 -13.65
CA TYR A 455 -24.27 -26.97 -12.70
C TYR A 455 -25.25 -27.34 -11.57
N ALA A 456 -25.96 -26.38 -10.97
CA ALA A 456 -26.95 -26.64 -9.93
C ALA A 456 -28.02 -27.64 -10.41
N ALA A 457 -28.57 -27.43 -11.60
CA ALA A 457 -29.55 -28.32 -12.20
C ALA A 457 -28.99 -29.74 -12.40
N SER A 458 -27.75 -29.87 -12.88
CA SER A 458 -27.09 -31.17 -13.07
C SER A 458 -26.86 -31.94 -11.76
N GLN A 459 -26.73 -31.24 -10.64
CA GLN A 459 -26.44 -31.80 -9.33
C GLN A 459 -27.68 -31.88 -8.42
N GLY A 460 -28.87 -31.48 -8.92
CA GLY A 460 -30.10 -31.42 -8.12
C GLY A 460 -30.05 -30.38 -6.98
N LEU A 461 -29.24 -29.33 -7.12
CA LEU A 461 -29.11 -28.26 -6.13
C LEU A 461 -30.08 -27.09 -6.44
N PRO A 462 -30.45 -26.28 -5.43
CA PRO A 462 -31.20 -25.04 -5.67
C PRO A 462 -30.47 -24.14 -6.68
N SER A 463 -31.20 -23.64 -7.66
CA SER A 463 -30.65 -22.80 -8.72
C SER A 463 -30.37 -21.39 -8.18
N PRO A 464 -29.11 -20.92 -8.17
CA PRO A 464 -28.76 -19.62 -7.58
C PRO A 464 -29.18 -18.46 -8.48
N ARG A 465 -29.54 -17.32 -7.88
CA ARG A 465 -29.98 -16.11 -8.60
C ARG A 465 -29.06 -14.90 -8.38
N ASN A 466 -28.43 -14.82 -7.21
CA ASN A 466 -27.70 -13.66 -6.71
C ASN A 466 -26.27 -13.97 -6.26
N VAL A 467 -25.91 -15.24 -6.11
CA VAL A 467 -24.57 -15.71 -5.76
C VAL A 467 -24.09 -16.79 -6.72
N LEU A 468 -22.80 -17.13 -6.67
CA LEU A 468 -22.25 -18.35 -7.26
C LEU A 468 -22.16 -19.46 -6.21
N ILE A 469 -22.05 -20.70 -6.68
CA ILE A 469 -21.90 -21.86 -5.81
C ILE A 469 -20.48 -21.85 -5.20
N PRO A 470 -20.34 -21.94 -3.86
CA PRO A 470 -19.04 -21.91 -3.19
C PRO A 470 -18.08 -23.02 -3.62
N ARG A 471 -16.81 -22.64 -3.76
CA ARG A 471 -15.64 -23.54 -3.82
C ARG A 471 -15.12 -23.75 -2.40
N THR A 472 -15.49 -24.88 -1.81
CA THR A 472 -15.39 -25.07 -0.36
C THR A 472 -14.04 -25.55 0.16
N LYS A 473 -13.13 -26.06 -0.69
CA LYS A 473 -11.86 -26.66 -0.24
C LYS A 473 -11.03 -25.74 0.68
N GLY A 474 -10.84 -24.48 0.28
CA GLY A 474 -10.09 -23.51 1.09
C GLY A 474 -10.80 -23.14 2.39
N PHE A 475 -12.13 -23.08 2.36
CA PHE A 475 -12.94 -22.82 3.56
C PHE A 475 -12.87 -24.00 4.55
N VAL A 476 -13.01 -25.23 4.05
CA VAL A 476 -12.88 -26.45 4.87
C VAL A 476 -11.51 -26.50 5.53
N LEU A 477 -10.44 -26.27 4.78
CA LEU A 477 -9.08 -26.20 5.33
C LEU A 477 -8.94 -25.11 6.41
N ALA A 478 -9.50 -23.92 6.16
CA ALA A 478 -9.47 -22.82 7.14
C ALA A 478 -10.20 -23.18 8.43
N VAL A 479 -11.41 -23.73 8.34
CA VAL A 479 -12.17 -24.19 9.51
C VAL A 479 -11.40 -25.26 10.27
N THR A 480 -10.83 -26.25 9.59
CA THR A 480 -10.10 -27.35 10.20
C THR A 480 -8.86 -26.87 10.95
N MET A 481 -8.08 -25.95 10.38
CA MET A 481 -6.85 -25.46 11.02
C MET A 481 -7.09 -24.42 12.11
N MET A 482 -8.18 -23.65 12.01
CA MET A 482 -8.41 -22.50 12.87
C MET A 482 -9.37 -22.77 14.03
N ARG A 483 -10.06 -23.92 14.02
CA ARG A 483 -11.11 -24.27 15.00
C ARG A 483 -10.68 -24.09 16.46
N ASP A 484 -9.41 -24.34 16.77
CA ASP A 484 -8.89 -24.33 18.14
C ASP A 484 -8.60 -22.93 18.69
N PHE A 485 -8.46 -21.91 17.83
CA PHE A 485 -8.07 -20.55 18.26
C PHE A 485 -8.96 -19.43 17.68
N VAL A 486 -9.87 -19.76 16.76
CA VAL A 486 -10.83 -18.81 16.19
C VAL A 486 -12.23 -19.13 16.72
N PRO A 487 -12.85 -18.26 17.54
CA PRO A 487 -14.14 -18.54 18.18
C PRO A 487 -15.36 -18.46 17.26
N ALA A 488 -15.28 -17.75 16.12
CA ALA A 488 -16.46 -17.50 15.28
C ALA A 488 -16.18 -17.42 13.78
N ILE A 489 -17.22 -17.72 13.01
CA ILE A 489 -17.33 -17.44 11.58
C ILE A 489 -18.39 -16.34 11.41
N TYR A 490 -18.03 -15.21 10.80
CA TYR A 490 -18.95 -14.16 10.43
C TYR A 490 -19.36 -14.32 8.97
N ASP A 491 -20.65 -14.52 8.75
CA ASP A 491 -21.24 -14.57 7.43
C ASP A 491 -21.71 -13.17 7.00
N MET A 492 -21.13 -12.65 5.92
CA MET A 492 -21.44 -11.33 5.39
C MET A 492 -22.21 -11.42 4.07
N THR A 493 -23.31 -10.68 3.99
CA THR A 493 -24.10 -10.52 2.76
C THR A 493 -24.05 -9.06 2.33
N VAL A 494 -23.34 -8.79 1.24
CA VAL A 494 -23.12 -7.46 0.68
C VAL A 494 -24.01 -7.26 -0.54
N ILE A 495 -24.78 -6.17 -0.56
CA ILE A 495 -25.61 -5.78 -1.70
C ILE A 495 -25.57 -4.27 -1.91
N THR A 496 -25.54 -3.86 -3.18
CA THR A 496 -25.89 -2.48 -3.56
C THR A 496 -27.39 -2.46 -3.90
N PRO A 497 -28.22 -1.63 -3.25
CA PRO A 497 -29.63 -1.50 -3.58
C PRO A 497 -29.82 -1.21 -5.07
N LYS A 498 -30.84 -1.81 -5.70
CA LYS A 498 -31.05 -1.78 -7.15
C LYS A 498 -31.17 -0.37 -7.74
N ASP A 499 -31.80 0.54 -6.99
CA ASP A 499 -32.01 1.92 -7.39
C ASP A 499 -30.81 2.83 -7.09
N LEU A 500 -29.80 2.28 -6.42
CA LEU A 500 -28.58 2.99 -6.08
C LEU A 500 -27.42 2.47 -6.92
N PRO A 501 -26.54 3.37 -7.34
CA PRO A 501 -25.47 2.98 -8.21
C PRO A 501 -24.41 2.19 -7.46
N ALA A 502 -23.97 1.08 -8.05
CA ALA A 502 -22.92 0.24 -7.51
C ALA A 502 -21.64 1.04 -7.27
N PRO A 503 -20.94 0.82 -6.14
CA PRO A 503 -19.69 1.49 -5.89
C PRO A 503 -18.66 0.89 -6.87
N THR A 504 -18.14 1.74 -7.76
CA THR A 504 -17.04 1.36 -8.65
C THR A 504 -15.88 2.30 -8.40
N LEU A 505 -14.66 1.85 -8.67
CA LEU A 505 -13.46 2.68 -8.54
C LEU A 505 -13.61 4.01 -9.31
N LEU A 506 -14.21 3.97 -10.50
CA LEU A 506 -14.45 5.17 -11.31
C LEU A 506 -15.45 6.14 -10.66
N ARG A 507 -16.50 5.64 -10.00
CA ARG A 507 -17.48 6.49 -9.29
C ARG A 507 -16.90 7.10 -8.03
N MET A 508 -16.12 6.32 -7.29
CA MET A 508 -15.37 6.82 -6.14
C MET A 508 -14.42 7.95 -6.55
N LEU A 509 -13.70 7.79 -7.66
CA LEU A 509 -12.83 8.83 -8.21
C LEU A 509 -13.59 10.07 -8.69
N LYS A 510 -14.87 9.95 -9.02
CA LYS A 510 -15.75 11.08 -9.37
C LYS A 510 -16.45 11.71 -8.17
N GLY A 511 -16.14 11.27 -6.94
CA GLY A 511 -16.80 11.76 -5.72
C GLY A 511 -18.28 11.40 -5.65
N GLN A 512 -18.71 10.39 -6.42
CA GLN A 512 -20.13 10.04 -6.51
C GLN A 512 -20.50 9.10 -5.37
N PRO A 513 -21.44 9.48 -4.49
CA PRO A 513 -21.82 8.66 -3.36
C PRO A 513 -22.41 7.34 -3.85
N SER A 514 -22.18 6.29 -3.06
CA SER A 514 -22.74 4.96 -3.28
C SER A 514 -23.16 4.41 -1.92
N VAL A 515 -24.26 3.68 -1.87
CA VAL A 515 -24.74 3.08 -0.62
C VAL A 515 -24.65 1.57 -0.77
N VAL A 516 -24.10 0.92 0.24
CA VAL A 516 -23.99 -0.54 0.31
C VAL A 516 -24.65 -1.01 1.58
N HIS A 517 -25.51 -2.01 1.47
CA HIS A 517 -26.09 -2.67 2.62
C HIS A 517 -25.28 -3.93 2.88
N VAL A 518 -24.91 -4.14 4.14
CA VAL A 518 -24.19 -5.32 4.58
C VAL A 518 -24.96 -5.94 5.73
N HIS A 519 -25.43 -7.16 5.52
CA HIS A 519 -25.93 -8.01 6.59
C HIS A 519 -24.79 -8.85 7.15
N VAL A 520 -24.70 -8.98 8.46
CA VAL A 520 -23.68 -9.76 9.15
C VAL A 520 -24.33 -10.66 10.18
N GLU A 521 -24.07 -11.95 10.05
CA GLU A 521 -24.49 -12.99 10.99
C GLU A 521 -23.25 -13.66 11.61
N ARG A 522 -23.31 -14.01 12.89
CA ARG A 522 -22.22 -14.67 13.61
C ARG A 522 -22.59 -16.12 13.89
N HIS A 523 -21.74 -17.04 13.43
CA HIS A 523 -21.82 -18.46 13.76
C HIS A 523 -20.67 -18.86 14.69
N ALA A 524 -20.98 -19.57 15.77
CA ALA A 524 -19.94 -20.07 16.68
C ALA A 524 -19.10 -21.15 16.00
N MET A 525 -17.77 -21.02 16.01
CA MET A 525 -16.86 -22.02 15.44
C MET A 525 -17.02 -23.39 16.11
N GLY A 526 -17.29 -23.39 17.43
CA GLY A 526 -17.55 -24.62 18.19
C GLY A 526 -18.80 -25.39 17.74
N ALA A 527 -19.74 -24.74 17.04
CA ALA A 527 -20.94 -25.38 16.50
C ALA A 527 -20.74 -25.97 15.09
N MET A 528 -19.57 -25.76 14.47
CA MET A 528 -19.28 -26.28 13.14
C MET A 528 -19.23 -27.82 13.14
N PRO A 529 -19.74 -28.49 12.09
CA PRO A 529 -19.62 -29.95 11.94
C PRO A 529 -18.16 -30.40 11.98
N LYS A 530 -17.90 -31.66 12.37
CA LYS A 530 -16.53 -32.17 12.50
C LYS A 530 -15.96 -32.73 11.19
N SER A 531 -16.81 -33.24 10.30
CA SER A 531 -16.37 -33.80 9.02
C SER A 531 -16.21 -32.72 7.96
N ASP A 532 -15.22 -32.89 7.09
CA ASP A 532 -14.94 -31.98 5.98
C ASP A 532 -16.12 -31.89 5.01
N GLU A 533 -16.81 -33.01 4.77
CA GLU A 533 -18.00 -33.08 3.93
C GLU A 533 -19.16 -32.26 4.50
N GLU A 534 -19.41 -32.35 5.81
CA GLU A 534 -20.46 -31.57 6.48
C GLU A 534 -20.10 -30.08 6.58
N VAL A 535 -18.83 -29.72 6.80
CA VAL A 535 -18.37 -28.32 6.75
C VAL A 535 -18.53 -27.75 5.34
N SER A 536 -18.20 -28.53 4.31
CA SER A 536 -18.45 -28.15 2.92
C SER A 536 -19.95 -27.99 2.64
N LYS A 537 -20.79 -28.87 3.18
CA LYS A 537 -22.24 -28.78 3.02
C LYS A 537 -22.78 -27.51 3.69
N TRP A 538 -22.36 -27.25 4.93
CA TRP A 538 -22.72 -26.05 5.69
C TRP A 538 -22.41 -24.76 4.91
N CYS A 539 -21.21 -24.67 4.31
CA CYS A 539 -20.83 -23.50 3.51
C CYS A 539 -21.75 -23.30 2.30
N LYS A 540 -22.19 -24.39 1.65
CA LYS A 540 -23.14 -24.31 0.52
C LYS A 540 -24.52 -23.90 1.00
N ASP A 541 -24.99 -24.46 2.11
CA ASP A 541 -26.30 -24.14 2.70
C ASP A 541 -26.37 -22.66 3.11
N ILE A 542 -25.30 -22.09 3.69
CA ILE A 542 -25.19 -20.66 3.99
C ILE A 542 -25.34 -19.81 2.72
N PHE A 543 -24.74 -20.22 1.60
CA PHE A 543 -24.87 -19.49 0.35
C PHE A 543 -26.26 -19.62 -0.30
N VAL A 544 -26.98 -20.72 -0.06
CA VAL A 544 -28.40 -20.84 -0.43
C VAL A 544 -29.25 -19.89 0.41
N ALA A 545 -29.04 -19.84 1.73
CA ALA A 545 -29.73 -18.90 2.61
C ALA A 545 -29.42 -17.44 2.24
N LYS A 546 -28.15 -17.15 1.90
CA LYS A 546 -27.70 -15.85 1.43
C LYS A 546 -28.37 -15.43 0.11
N ASP A 547 -28.55 -16.37 -0.82
CA ASP A 547 -29.24 -16.12 -2.09
C ASP A 547 -30.70 -15.68 -1.86
N ALA A 548 -31.41 -16.38 -0.97
CA ALA A 548 -32.76 -16.04 -0.56
C ALA A 548 -32.84 -14.71 0.21
N LEU A 549 -31.84 -14.42 1.05
CA LEU A 549 -31.73 -13.15 1.77
C LEU A 549 -31.52 -11.97 0.81
N LEU A 550 -30.71 -12.17 -0.24
CA LEU A 550 -30.52 -11.18 -1.31
C LEU A 550 -31.80 -10.97 -2.12
N ASP A 551 -32.55 -12.03 -2.45
CA ASP A 551 -33.86 -11.92 -3.10
C ASP A 551 -34.83 -11.07 -2.27
N LYS A 552 -34.94 -11.35 -0.96
CA LYS A 552 -35.76 -10.56 -0.03
C LYS A 552 -35.33 -9.09 0.02
N HIS A 553 -34.03 -8.81 0.04
CA HIS A 553 -33.52 -7.44 0.01
C HIS A 553 -33.84 -6.73 -1.31
N ILE A 554 -33.72 -7.43 -2.44
CA ILE A 554 -34.06 -6.89 -3.76
C ILE A 554 -35.56 -6.53 -3.85
N GLU A 555 -36.43 -7.33 -3.24
CA GLU A 555 -37.88 -7.09 -3.22
C GLU A 555 -38.30 -5.96 -2.26
N THR A 556 -37.69 -5.92 -1.07
CA THR A 556 -38.17 -5.05 0.03
C THR A 556 -37.30 -3.83 0.31
N GLY A 557 -36.08 -3.78 -0.26
CA GLY A 557 -35.07 -2.75 -0.02
C GLY A 557 -34.33 -2.86 1.32
N SER A 558 -34.60 -3.90 2.12
CA SER A 558 -34.02 -4.12 3.45
C SER A 558 -33.79 -5.60 3.73
N PHE A 559 -32.85 -5.92 4.62
CA PHE A 559 -32.68 -7.29 5.12
C PHE A 559 -33.77 -7.67 6.16
N GLY A 560 -34.45 -6.66 6.72
CA GLY A 560 -35.48 -6.80 7.75
C GLY A 560 -34.98 -6.47 9.15
N ASP A 561 -33.67 -6.48 9.38
CA ASP A 561 -33.08 -6.10 10.66
C ASP A 561 -32.89 -4.59 10.78
N GLU A 562 -32.89 -4.13 12.03
CA GLU A 562 -32.59 -2.75 12.38
C GLU A 562 -31.19 -2.36 11.90
N ILE A 563 -31.09 -1.21 11.24
CA ILE A 563 -29.81 -0.66 10.79
C ILE A 563 -29.01 -0.27 12.03
N ARG A 564 -27.86 -0.93 12.23
CA ARG A 564 -26.95 -0.64 13.33
C ARG A 564 -26.13 0.61 13.00
N PRO A 565 -25.91 1.49 13.99
CA PRO A 565 -25.08 2.67 13.81
C PRO A 565 -23.64 2.24 13.56
N ILE A 566 -23.21 2.34 12.31
CA ILE A 566 -21.81 2.31 11.93
C ILE A 566 -21.19 3.63 12.45
N GLY A 567 -20.61 3.61 13.65
CA GLY A 567 -19.87 4.74 14.20
C GLY A 567 -18.80 5.22 13.21
N ARG A 568 -18.70 6.53 12.96
CA ARG A 568 -17.53 7.06 12.23
C ARG A 568 -16.27 6.72 13.04
N PRO A 569 -15.13 6.40 12.39
CA PRO A 569 -13.96 5.81 13.04
C PRO A 569 -13.68 6.42 14.41
N LEU A 570 -13.91 5.59 15.43
CA LEU A 570 -13.76 5.91 16.85
C LEU A 570 -12.27 6.04 17.18
N LYS A 571 -11.74 7.25 16.94
CA LYS A 571 -10.72 7.96 17.74
C LYS A 571 -10.49 9.35 17.15
N SER A 572 -11.55 10.14 17.05
CA SER A 572 -11.42 11.61 17.09
C SER A 572 -11.26 11.99 18.56
N LEU A 573 -10.12 12.53 18.95
CA LEU A 573 -9.83 13.04 20.30
C LEU A 573 -10.66 14.27 20.71
N LEU A 574 -11.74 14.60 19.98
CA LEU A 574 -12.47 15.86 20.13
C LEU A 574 -14.00 15.73 20.16
N VAL A 575 -14.55 14.59 20.54
CA VAL A 575 -15.99 14.51 20.88
C VAL A 575 -16.12 13.80 22.22
N ASN A 576 -16.36 14.58 23.27
CA ASN A 576 -16.80 14.10 24.58
C ASN A 576 -18.32 13.78 24.52
N PRO A 577 -18.84 12.97 25.46
CA PRO A 577 -19.79 11.88 25.24
C PRO A 577 -21.13 12.23 24.60
#